data_AF-A0A286ENJ6-F1
#
_entry.id   AF-A0A286ENJ6-F1
#
_cell.length_a   1.000
_cell.length_b   1.000
_cell.length_c   1.000
_cell.angle_alpha   90.00
_cell.angle_beta   90.00
_cell.angle_gamma   90.00
#
_symmetry.space_group_name_H-M   'P 1'
#
loop_
_entity.id
_entity.type
_entity.pdbx_description
1 polymer ?
#
loop_
_entity_poly.entity_id
_entity_poly.type
_entity_poly.pdbx_seq_one_letter_code
_entity_poly.pdbx_strand_id
1 'polypeptide(L)'
;MRRAAVALLAITVGFVLADSAIVTLALPEILQHLGGTVGQVAWVLIAFNLVLALVVVPAALACSRWDPAPLCAGGIAVFAGASALCALAGSMEVLIAARCVQALGGAFAVVGCLELLVAMTDERRGVAAWIAAGVIGTAVGPVLGGVLTEAIAWQAIFVVQVPVAVLAVPAALAARGKAAQRVAADRPAVAPNIALALLSAALTAALFLLILLLVDGWGRSPAVAALAVSTVPIAAVIATPLARRLRATPQAEAAAGCLLVAGGLTALALLPSANLAWTIAPQALIGFGLGLTVDRLTDAALRDRVPRALHGGWTISARHVGVVLGLAILTPVFTADLRDAQVPAQEAITALVLDAPLQTQDKISLARALGDQLTSQRGRVPNVHPAFANLTLTPQERPAANQLERHLNNQIERAATWAFRDSFLIAAALALLALVPLLPWSAMSKRGRARA
;
A
#
# COMPACT_ATOMS: atom_id res chain seq x y z
N MET A 1 -15.69 29.10 10.80
CA MET A 1 -16.53 27.93 10.42
C MET A 1 -16.21 27.37 9.03
N ARG A 2 -16.43 28.10 7.92
CA ARG A 2 -16.21 27.59 6.54
C ARG A 2 -14.79 27.04 6.27
N ARG A 3 -13.74 27.73 6.72
CA ARG A 3 -12.34 27.26 6.57
C ARG A 3 -12.05 25.96 7.33
N ALA A 4 -12.59 25.82 8.54
CA ALA A 4 -12.44 24.62 9.35
C ALA A 4 -13.17 23.42 8.70
N ALA A 5 -14.36 23.64 8.15
CA ALA A 5 -15.08 22.60 7.42
C ALA A 5 -14.32 22.13 6.17
N VAL A 6 -13.78 23.05 5.36
CA VAL A 6 -12.93 22.70 4.21
C VAL A 6 -11.71 21.88 4.64
N ALA A 7 -11.03 22.28 5.72
CA ALA A 7 -9.88 21.54 6.24
C ALA A 7 -10.27 20.13 6.73
N LEU A 8 -11.37 19.97 7.46
CA LEU A 8 -11.85 18.67 7.95
C LEU A 8 -12.21 17.73 6.78
N LEU A 9 -12.90 18.23 5.75
CA LEU A 9 -13.23 17.44 4.56
C LEU A 9 -11.97 17.02 3.79
N ALA A 10 -11.01 17.94 3.62
CA ALA A 10 -9.74 17.63 2.98
C ALA A 10 -8.92 16.60 3.80
N ILE A 11 -8.81 16.77 5.12
CA ILE A 11 -8.13 15.82 5.99
C ILE A 11 -8.81 14.44 5.91
N THR A 12 -10.15 14.39 5.87
CA THR A 12 -10.91 13.14 5.71
C THR A 12 -10.56 12.43 4.40
N VAL A 13 -10.50 13.16 3.28
CA VAL A 13 -10.05 12.60 1.98
C VAL A 13 -8.64 12.05 2.09
N GLY A 14 -7.74 12.79 2.74
CA GLY A 14 -6.36 12.37 2.98
C GLY A 14 -6.28 11.05 3.74
N PHE A 15 -7.01 10.92 4.86
CA PHE A 15 -7.04 9.67 5.64
C PHE A 15 -7.62 8.49 4.86
N VAL A 16 -8.78 8.66 4.20
CA VAL A 16 -9.41 7.56 3.45
C VAL A 16 -8.50 7.07 2.32
N LEU A 17 -7.78 7.96 1.64
CA LEU A 17 -6.85 7.58 0.57
C LEU A 17 -5.50 7.08 1.10
N ALA A 18 -5.08 7.52 2.28
CA ALA A 18 -3.88 7.03 2.98
C ALA A 18 -4.08 5.65 3.62
N ASP A 19 -5.32 5.26 3.87
CA ASP A 19 -5.69 4.13 4.71
C ASP A 19 -4.98 2.82 4.29
N SER A 20 -5.00 2.45 3.01
CA SER A 20 -4.27 1.26 2.53
C SER A 20 -2.77 1.33 2.82
N ALA A 21 -2.14 2.50 2.68
CA ALA A 21 -0.72 2.68 2.96
C ALA A 21 -0.42 2.57 4.46
N ILE A 22 -1.27 3.17 5.30
CA ILE A 22 -1.18 3.09 6.77
C ILE A 22 -1.32 1.62 7.22
N VAL A 23 -2.36 0.93 6.75
CA VAL A 23 -2.65 -0.46 7.10
C VAL A 23 -1.51 -1.39 6.69
N THR A 24 -0.88 -1.14 5.53
CA THR A 24 0.23 -1.99 5.05
C THR A 24 1.37 -2.08 6.06
N LEU A 25 1.69 -1.01 6.79
CA LEU A 25 2.74 -1.02 7.83
C LEU A 25 2.34 -1.81 9.08
N ALA A 26 1.04 -1.92 9.35
CA ALA A 26 0.50 -2.65 10.48
C ALA A 26 0.31 -4.15 10.20
N LEU A 27 0.35 -4.58 8.94
CA LEU A 27 0.06 -5.97 8.54
C LEU A 27 0.93 -7.03 9.22
N PRO A 28 2.26 -6.85 9.37
CA PRO A 28 3.08 -7.84 10.08
C PRO A 28 2.61 -8.01 11.54
N GLU A 29 2.28 -6.93 12.23
CA GLU A 29 1.79 -6.97 13.61
C GLU A 29 0.38 -7.58 13.70
N ILE A 30 -0.51 -7.27 12.75
CA ILE A 30 -1.84 -7.88 12.62
C ILE A 30 -1.70 -9.40 12.41
N LEU A 31 -0.78 -9.83 11.54
CA LEU A 31 -0.48 -11.25 11.30
C LEU A 31 -0.01 -11.93 12.59
N GLN A 32 0.88 -11.29 13.34
CA GLN A 32 1.42 -11.83 14.59
C GLN A 32 0.35 -11.94 15.68
N HIS A 33 -0.51 -10.92 15.86
CA HIS A 33 -1.52 -10.88 16.93
C HIS A 33 -2.78 -11.68 16.65
N LEU A 34 -3.34 -11.60 15.44
CA LEU A 34 -4.59 -12.31 15.10
C LEU A 34 -4.35 -13.72 14.57
N GLY A 35 -3.08 -14.11 14.38
CA GLY A 35 -2.73 -15.38 13.77
C GLY A 35 -3.09 -15.43 12.28
N GLY A 36 -3.06 -16.64 11.72
CA GLY A 36 -3.39 -16.88 10.31
C GLY A 36 -2.19 -16.83 9.37
N THR A 37 -2.48 -16.77 8.06
CA THR A 37 -1.48 -16.83 6.99
C THR A 37 -1.28 -15.48 6.30
N VAL A 38 -0.15 -15.32 5.60
CA VAL A 38 0.12 -14.13 4.76
C VAL A 38 -1.01 -13.90 3.75
N GLY A 39 -1.59 -14.97 3.21
CA GLY A 39 -2.76 -14.91 2.33
C GLY A 39 -3.96 -14.22 2.97
N GLN A 40 -4.30 -14.58 4.22
CA GLN A 40 -5.44 -13.97 4.92
C GLN A 40 -5.16 -12.50 5.27
N VAL A 41 -3.92 -12.16 5.62
CA VAL A 41 -3.54 -10.77 5.92
C VAL A 41 -3.55 -9.90 4.67
N ALA A 42 -3.18 -10.43 3.50
CA ALA A 42 -3.35 -9.73 2.24
C ALA A 42 -4.83 -9.39 1.96
N TRP A 43 -5.77 -10.24 2.40
CA TRP A 43 -7.21 -9.96 2.26
C TRP A 43 -7.68 -8.74 3.05
N VAL A 44 -6.98 -8.31 4.10
CA VAL A 44 -7.28 -7.05 4.83
C VAL A 44 -7.15 -5.84 3.89
N LEU A 45 -6.15 -5.87 2.99
CA LEU A 45 -5.99 -4.87 1.95
C LEU A 45 -6.91 -5.14 0.76
N ILE A 46 -6.96 -6.37 0.25
CA ILE A 46 -7.75 -6.71 -0.95
C ILE A 46 -9.22 -6.37 -0.75
N ALA A 47 -9.82 -6.74 0.38
CA ALA A 47 -11.24 -6.53 0.64
C ALA A 47 -11.64 -5.06 0.63
N PHE A 48 -10.87 -4.20 1.33
CA PHE A 48 -11.10 -2.76 1.34
C PHE A 48 -10.97 -2.17 -0.07
N ASN A 49 -9.87 -2.46 -0.77
CA ASN A 49 -9.60 -1.88 -2.09
C ASN A 49 -10.60 -2.38 -3.13
N LEU A 50 -11.05 -3.63 -3.03
CA LEU A 50 -12.07 -4.21 -3.92
C LEU A 50 -13.41 -3.52 -3.75
N VAL A 51 -13.89 -3.39 -2.51
CA VAL A 51 -15.16 -2.70 -2.25
C VAL A 51 -15.07 -1.23 -2.68
N LEU A 52 -13.97 -0.54 -2.37
CA LEU A 52 -13.79 0.85 -2.79
C LEU A 52 -13.79 0.97 -4.31
N ALA A 53 -13.11 0.07 -5.03
CA ALA A 53 -13.08 0.03 -6.49
C ALA A 53 -14.48 -0.14 -7.10
N LEU A 54 -15.31 -1.01 -6.51
CA LEU A 54 -16.66 -1.31 -7.00
C LEU A 54 -17.67 -0.20 -6.66
N VAL A 55 -17.52 0.45 -5.52
CA VAL A 55 -18.52 1.37 -4.96
C VAL A 55 -18.28 2.82 -5.34
N VAL A 56 -17.04 3.26 -5.60
CA VAL A 56 -16.73 4.69 -5.82
C VAL A 56 -17.47 5.30 -7.01
N VAL A 57 -17.67 4.55 -8.11
CA VAL A 57 -18.43 5.02 -9.28
C VAL A 57 -19.94 5.11 -8.96
N PRO A 58 -20.59 4.07 -8.40
CA PRO A 58 -21.95 4.20 -7.86
C PRO A 58 -22.12 5.36 -6.88
N ALA A 59 -21.16 5.58 -5.97
CA ALA A 59 -21.19 6.70 -5.03
C ALA A 59 -21.13 8.05 -5.75
N ALA A 60 -20.31 8.18 -6.79
CA ALA A 60 -20.28 9.39 -7.62
C ALA A 60 -21.59 9.65 -8.37
N LEU A 61 -22.24 8.59 -8.85
CA LEU A 61 -23.56 8.69 -9.47
C LEU A 61 -24.65 9.07 -8.46
N ALA A 62 -24.56 8.57 -7.22
CA ALA A 62 -25.48 8.94 -6.14
C ALA A 62 -25.29 10.41 -5.73
N CYS A 63 -24.06 10.85 -5.51
CA CYS A 63 -23.74 12.25 -5.12
C CYS A 63 -24.04 13.28 -6.23
N SER A 64 -24.09 12.86 -7.49
CA SER A 64 -24.52 13.73 -8.60
C SER A 64 -26.05 13.77 -8.79
N ARG A 65 -26.77 12.75 -8.30
CA ARG A 65 -28.25 12.67 -8.40
C ARG A 65 -28.97 13.23 -7.18
N TRP A 66 -28.39 13.05 -6.00
CA TRP A 66 -28.95 13.46 -4.72
C TRP A 66 -28.04 14.51 -4.06
N ASP A 67 -28.50 15.11 -2.95
CA ASP A 67 -27.67 16.06 -2.21
C ASP A 67 -26.39 15.36 -1.70
N PRO A 68 -25.19 15.83 -2.10
CA PRO A 68 -23.95 15.21 -1.66
C PRO A 68 -23.69 15.40 -0.16
N ALA A 69 -24.31 16.39 0.52
CA ALA A 69 -24.07 16.65 1.94
C ALA A 69 -24.49 15.49 2.86
N PRO A 70 -25.75 15.01 2.86
CA PRO A 70 -26.16 13.88 3.68
C PRO A 70 -25.49 12.56 3.26
N LEU A 71 -25.23 12.35 1.97
CA LEU A 71 -24.51 11.16 1.50
C LEU A 71 -23.06 11.13 1.98
N CYS A 72 -22.36 12.26 1.90
CA CYS A 72 -21.00 12.41 2.42
C CYS A 72 -20.98 12.18 3.94
N ALA A 73 -21.87 12.85 4.67
CA ALA A 73 -21.97 12.72 6.12
C ALA A 73 -22.26 11.27 6.55
N GLY A 74 -23.19 10.59 5.88
CA GLY A 74 -23.49 9.18 6.10
C GLY A 74 -22.30 8.27 5.79
N GLY A 75 -21.61 8.51 4.66
CA GLY A 75 -20.39 7.80 4.30
C GLY A 75 -19.27 7.94 5.34
N ILE A 76 -19.03 9.17 5.81
CA ILE A 76 -18.04 9.48 6.86
C ILE A 76 -18.42 8.79 8.17
N ALA A 77 -19.69 8.81 8.57
CA ALA A 77 -20.15 8.13 9.78
C ALA A 77 -19.98 6.60 9.69
N VAL A 78 -20.31 5.99 8.55
CA VAL A 78 -20.08 4.56 8.29
C VAL A 78 -18.59 4.23 8.32
N PHE A 79 -17.75 5.07 7.70
CA PHE A 79 -16.30 4.91 7.74
C PHE A 79 -15.76 4.96 9.17
N ALA A 80 -16.19 5.93 9.98
CA ALA A 80 -15.78 6.07 11.37
C ALA A 80 -16.22 4.86 12.23
N GLY A 81 -17.49 4.45 12.10
CA GLY A 81 -18.02 3.30 12.84
C GLY A 81 -17.33 1.99 12.47
N ALA A 82 -17.10 1.77 11.17
CA ALA A 82 -16.37 0.60 10.69
C ALA A 82 -14.89 0.63 11.11
N SER A 83 -14.24 1.80 11.15
CA SER A 83 -12.88 1.95 11.68
C SER A 83 -12.81 1.57 13.16
N ALA A 84 -13.80 1.98 13.97
CA ALA A 84 -13.89 1.53 15.36
C ALA A 84 -14.06 -0.01 15.46
N LEU A 85 -14.86 -0.62 14.57
CA LEU A 85 -14.99 -2.08 14.49
C LEU A 85 -13.67 -2.77 14.10
N CYS A 86 -12.90 -2.19 13.16
CA CYS A 86 -11.57 -2.69 12.80
C CYS A 86 -10.62 -2.69 14.02
N ALA A 87 -10.64 -1.62 14.84
CA ALA A 87 -9.83 -1.54 16.04
C ALA A 87 -10.22 -2.58 17.12
N LEU A 88 -11.48 -3.00 17.15
CA LEU A 88 -12.00 -3.99 18.10
C LEU A 88 -11.98 -5.43 17.54
N ALA A 89 -11.43 -5.64 16.34
CA ALA A 89 -11.45 -6.93 15.69
C ALA A 89 -10.58 -7.95 16.46
N GLY A 90 -11.22 -9.03 16.94
CA GLY A 90 -10.56 -10.15 17.61
C GLY A 90 -10.16 -11.30 16.69
N SER A 91 -10.49 -11.21 15.39
CA SER A 91 -10.12 -12.22 14.39
C SER A 91 -9.96 -11.61 12.99
N MET A 92 -9.26 -12.31 12.12
CA MET A 92 -9.01 -11.87 10.74
C MET A 92 -10.31 -11.69 9.94
N GLU A 93 -11.29 -12.56 10.14
CA GLU A 93 -12.58 -12.52 9.45
C GLU A 93 -13.38 -11.27 9.81
N VAL A 94 -13.43 -10.94 11.11
CA VAL A 94 -14.10 -9.72 11.60
C VAL A 94 -13.40 -8.48 11.05
N LEU A 95 -12.07 -8.47 11.05
CA LEU A 95 -11.30 -7.36 10.48
C LEU A 95 -11.62 -7.20 8.99
N ILE A 96 -11.55 -8.27 8.19
CA ILE A 96 -11.85 -8.23 6.75
C ILE A 96 -13.29 -7.74 6.49
N ALA A 97 -14.28 -8.22 7.25
CA ALA A 97 -15.66 -7.78 7.13
C ALA A 97 -15.83 -6.29 7.47
N ALA A 98 -15.21 -5.82 8.56
CA ALA A 98 -15.23 -4.41 8.93
C ALA A 98 -14.55 -3.54 7.86
N ARG A 99 -13.47 -4.02 7.24
CA ARG A 99 -12.79 -3.35 6.12
C ARG A 99 -13.68 -3.17 4.89
N CYS A 100 -14.53 -4.15 4.57
CA CYS A 100 -15.53 -4.00 3.51
C CYS A 100 -16.51 -2.86 3.82
N VAL A 101 -17.05 -2.81 5.04
CA VAL A 101 -17.98 -1.74 5.45
C VAL A 101 -17.27 -0.38 5.49
N GLN A 102 -16.02 -0.35 5.93
CA GLN A 102 -15.19 0.84 5.95
C GLN A 102 -14.98 1.40 4.55
N ALA A 103 -14.65 0.55 3.57
CA ALA A 103 -14.51 0.96 2.17
C ALA A 103 -15.80 1.50 1.55
N LEU A 104 -16.95 0.90 1.88
CA LEU A 104 -18.27 1.40 1.47
C LEU A 104 -18.48 2.85 1.95
N GLY A 105 -18.24 3.12 3.24
CA GLY A 105 -18.30 4.47 3.79
C GLY A 105 -17.27 5.42 3.15
N GLY A 106 -16.05 4.92 2.96
CA GLY A 106 -14.94 5.65 2.35
C GLY A 106 -15.23 6.12 0.92
N ALA A 107 -15.91 5.30 0.11
CA ALA A 107 -16.32 5.67 -1.24
C ALA A 107 -17.22 6.92 -1.26
N PHE A 108 -18.26 6.92 -0.42
CA PHE A 108 -19.16 8.08 -0.29
C PHE A 108 -18.47 9.29 0.34
N ALA A 109 -17.58 9.06 1.31
CA ALA A 109 -16.79 10.13 1.93
C ALA A 109 -15.91 10.83 0.89
N VAL A 110 -15.11 10.07 0.12
CA VAL A 110 -14.15 10.64 -0.85
C VAL A 110 -14.85 11.42 -1.96
N VAL A 111 -15.92 10.87 -2.54
CA VAL A 111 -16.64 11.53 -3.63
C VAL A 111 -17.50 12.68 -3.10
N GLY A 112 -18.19 12.48 -1.98
CA GLY A 112 -18.98 13.52 -1.33
C GLY A 112 -18.12 14.72 -0.92
N CYS A 113 -16.93 14.48 -0.35
CA CYS A 113 -15.99 15.55 -0.01
C CYS A 113 -15.56 16.36 -1.23
N LEU A 114 -15.34 15.73 -2.40
CA LEU A 114 -15.00 16.48 -3.63
C LEU A 114 -16.12 17.45 -4.01
N GLU A 115 -17.36 16.97 -4.07
CA GLU A 115 -18.53 17.79 -4.40
C GLU A 115 -18.73 18.94 -3.41
N LEU A 116 -18.61 18.66 -2.11
CA LEU A 116 -18.74 19.67 -1.07
C LEU A 116 -17.58 20.67 -1.08
N LEU A 117 -16.34 20.24 -1.31
CA LEU A 117 -15.19 21.14 -1.42
C LEU A 117 -15.35 22.10 -2.60
N VAL A 118 -15.83 21.62 -3.74
CA VAL A 118 -16.16 22.44 -4.91
C VAL A 118 -17.29 23.42 -4.60
N ALA A 119 -18.39 22.95 -4.00
CA ALA A 119 -19.53 23.79 -3.64
C ALA A 119 -19.19 24.86 -2.59
N MET A 120 -18.36 24.50 -1.60
CA MET A 120 -17.92 25.39 -0.53
C MET A 120 -16.78 26.30 -0.93
N THR A 121 -16.18 26.17 -2.10
CA THR A 121 -15.10 27.06 -2.54
C THR A 121 -15.40 27.56 -3.96
N ASP A 122 -14.60 27.12 -4.91
CA ASP A 122 -14.80 27.20 -6.34
C ASP A 122 -14.24 25.91 -6.95
N GLU A 123 -14.60 25.60 -8.20
CA GLU A 123 -14.25 24.32 -8.81
C GLU A 123 -12.74 24.07 -8.82
N ARG A 124 -11.94 25.08 -9.13
CA ARG A 124 -10.49 24.96 -9.21
C ARG A 124 -9.87 24.71 -7.84
N ARG A 125 -10.26 25.48 -6.81
CA ARG A 125 -9.73 25.34 -5.45
C ARG A 125 -10.22 24.07 -4.76
N GLY A 126 -11.47 23.69 -4.96
CA GLY A 126 -12.04 22.48 -4.39
C GLY A 126 -11.36 21.22 -4.92
N VAL A 127 -11.21 21.12 -6.24
CA VAL A 127 -10.46 20.02 -6.89
C VAL A 127 -9.01 20.03 -6.44
N ALA A 128 -8.34 21.19 -6.41
CA ALA A 128 -6.94 21.27 -5.98
C ALA A 128 -6.76 20.82 -4.52
N ALA A 129 -7.65 21.21 -3.61
CA ALA A 129 -7.63 20.80 -2.21
C ALA A 129 -7.84 19.28 -2.06
N TRP A 130 -8.77 18.71 -2.83
CA TRP A 130 -9.04 17.28 -2.85
C TRP A 130 -7.84 16.46 -3.37
N ILE A 131 -7.23 16.90 -4.49
CA ILE A 131 -6.02 16.26 -5.04
C ILE A 131 -4.87 16.36 -4.04
N ALA A 132 -4.64 17.57 -3.49
CA ALA A 132 -3.57 17.79 -2.51
C ALA A 132 -3.76 16.92 -1.27
N ALA A 133 -4.99 16.79 -0.77
CA ALA A 133 -5.30 15.90 0.35
C ALA A 133 -4.94 14.45 0.05
N GLY A 134 -5.29 13.92 -1.13
CA GLY A 134 -4.95 12.55 -1.52
C GLY A 134 -3.43 12.33 -1.66
N VAL A 135 -2.71 13.29 -2.26
CA VAL A 135 -1.25 13.23 -2.41
C VAL A 135 -0.56 13.28 -1.04
N ILE A 136 -0.94 14.23 -0.18
CA ILE A 136 -0.39 14.37 1.16
C ILE A 136 -0.70 13.13 1.99
N GLY A 137 -1.94 12.63 1.95
CA GLY A 137 -2.34 11.41 2.65
C GLY A 137 -1.49 10.21 2.23
N THR A 138 -1.33 9.99 0.92
CA THR A 138 -0.49 8.89 0.39
C THR A 138 0.97 9.03 0.83
N ALA A 139 1.50 10.26 0.88
CA ALA A 139 2.88 10.51 1.27
C ALA A 139 3.13 10.34 2.78
N VAL A 140 2.19 10.78 3.62
CA VAL A 140 2.28 10.71 5.09
C VAL A 140 1.91 9.33 5.62
N GLY A 141 1.08 8.58 4.88
CA GLY A 141 0.52 7.29 5.29
C GLY A 141 1.56 6.30 5.84
N PRO A 142 2.67 6.01 5.14
CA PRO A 142 3.69 5.09 5.65
C PRO A 142 4.30 5.51 6.99
N VAL A 143 4.68 6.78 7.13
CA VAL A 143 5.25 7.32 8.39
C VAL A 143 4.25 7.20 9.52
N LEU A 144 3.01 7.62 9.28
CA LEU A 144 1.96 7.57 10.29
C LEU A 144 1.64 6.12 10.70
N GLY A 145 1.55 5.21 9.73
CA GLY A 145 1.32 3.79 9.97
C GLY A 145 2.41 3.15 10.81
N GLY A 146 3.68 3.35 10.47
CA GLY A 146 4.80 2.80 11.23
C GLY A 146 4.90 3.33 12.66
N VAL A 147 4.75 4.66 12.83
CA VAL A 147 4.82 5.29 14.16
C VAL A 147 3.67 4.84 15.05
N LEU A 148 2.43 4.82 14.54
CA LEU A 148 1.27 4.40 15.34
C LEU A 148 1.34 2.93 15.74
N THR A 149 1.78 2.08 14.81
CA THR A 149 1.94 0.64 15.03
C THR A 149 3.01 0.38 16.09
N GLU A 150 4.20 1.00 15.97
CA GLU A 150 5.30 0.78 16.91
C GLU A 150 5.08 1.43 18.29
N ALA A 151 4.52 2.64 18.35
CA ALA A 151 4.44 3.40 19.60
C ALA A 151 3.22 3.04 20.48
N ILE A 152 2.16 2.49 19.87
CA ILE A 152 0.90 2.21 20.58
C ILE A 152 0.52 0.75 20.36
N ALA A 153 0.03 0.44 19.17
CA ALA A 153 -0.32 -0.90 18.67
C ALA A 153 -0.98 -0.76 17.29
N TRP A 154 -1.11 -1.85 16.54
CA TRP A 154 -1.80 -1.84 15.25
C TRP A 154 -3.26 -1.32 15.32
N GLN A 155 -3.98 -1.43 16.44
CA GLN A 155 -5.35 -0.90 16.53
C GLN A 155 -5.38 0.63 16.41
N ALA A 156 -4.30 1.32 16.78
CA ALA A 156 -4.22 2.77 16.78
C ALA A 156 -4.40 3.39 15.39
N ILE A 157 -3.99 2.68 14.33
CA ILE A 157 -4.18 3.14 12.94
C ILE A 157 -5.65 3.24 12.54
N PHE A 158 -6.54 2.51 13.20
CA PHE A 158 -7.97 2.61 13.00
C PHE A 158 -8.62 3.61 13.96
N VAL A 159 -8.17 3.65 15.22
CA VAL A 159 -8.71 4.55 16.25
C VAL A 159 -8.47 6.02 15.89
N VAL A 160 -7.29 6.38 15.40
CA VAL A 160 -6.93 7.78 15.08
C VAL A 160 -7.84 8.41 14.01
N GLN A 161 -8.39 7.59 13.12
CA GLN A 161 -9.25 8.05 12.03
C GLN A 161 -10.66 8.42 12.51
N VAL A 162 -11.13 7.80 13.60
CA VAL A 162 -12.48 7.98 14.15
C VAL A 162 -12.76 9.43 14.57
N PRO A 163 -11.96 10.11 15.43
CA PRO A 163 -12.27 11.47 15.86
C PRO A 163 -12.25 12.46 14.69
N VAL A 164 -11.33 12.30 13.73
CA VAL A 164 -11.24 13.12 12.53
C VAL A 164 -12.51 12.99 11.69
N ALA A 165 -12.95 11.75 11.44
CA ALA A 165 -14.14 11.47 10.67
C ALA A 165 -15.41 11.99 11.39
N VAL A 166 -15.55 11.74 12.69
CA VAL A 166 -16.69 12.23 13.49
C VAL A 166 -16.81 13.75 13.45
N LEU A 167 -15.70 14.48 13.55
CA LEU A 167 -15.68 15.94 13.43
C LEU A 167 -16.01 16.44 12.02
N ALA A 168 -15.76 15.64 10.98
CA ALA A 168 -16.07 15.98 9.60
C ALA A 168 -17.56 15.80 9.24
N VAL A 169 -18.32 14.97 9.98
CA VAL A 169 -19.77 14.79 9.78
C VAL A 169 -20.56 16.12 9.85
N PRO A 170 -20.47 16.94 10.93
CA PRO A 170 -21.18 18.22 10.97
C PRO A 170 -20.65 19.21 9.92
N ALA A 171 -19.37 19.14 9.55
CA ALA A 171 -18.81 19.95 8.47
C ALA A 171 -19.45 19.62 7.11
N ALA A 172 -19.68 18.33 6.83
CA ALA A 172 -20.34 17.87 5.62
C ALA A 172 -21.81 18.31 5.58
N LEU A 173 -22.55 18.18 6.68
CA LEU A 173 -23.96 18.60 6.76
C LEU A 173 -24.13 20.12 6.64
N ALA A 174 -23.18 20.91 7.15
CA ALA A 174 -23.23 22.37 7.08
C ALA A 174 -22.92 22.96 5.69
N ALA A 175 -22.28 22.18 4.82
CA ALA A 175 -21.77 22.63 3.51
C ALA A 175 -22.87 22.95 2.48
N ARG A 176 -24.12 22.48 2.68
CA ARG A 176 -25.28 22.60 1.77
C ARG A 176 -24.89 22.33 0.30
N GLY A 177 -24.82 21.06 -0.09
CA GLY A 177 -24.55 20.66 -1.46
C GLY A 177 -25.73 21.01 -2.39
N LYS A 178 -25.45 21.56 -3.57
CA LYS A 178 -26.42 21.52 -4.67
C LYS A 178 -26.05 20.34 -5.56
N ALA A 179 -27.01 19.47 -5.85
CA ALA A 179 -26.82 18.42 -6.84
C ALA A 179 -26.34 19.05 -8.15
N ALA A 180 -25.24 18.54 -8.71
CA ALA A 180 -24.69 19.04 -9.96
C ALA A 180 -25.75 18.97 -11.07
N GLN A 181 -25.76 19.96 -11.97
CA GLN A 181 -26.61 19.93 -13.15
C GLN A 181 -26.35 18.63 -13.94
N ARG A 182 -27.43 17.98 -14.40
CA ARG A 182 -27.34 16.75 -15.20
C ARG A 182 -26.67 17.04 -16.54
N VAL A 183 -25.37 16.80 -16.61
CA VAL A 183 -24.60 16.77 -17.86
C VAL A 183 -24.49 15.33 -18.31
N ALA A 184 -24.66 15.07 -19.61
CA ALA A 184 -24.39 13.75 -20.18
C ALA A 184 -22.92 13.39 -19.93
N ALA A 185 -22.67 12.20 -19.38
CA ALA A 185 -21.32 11.78 -19.04
C ALA A 185 -20.50 11.46 -20.30
N ASP A 186 -19.28 11.99 -20.38
CA ASP A 186 -18.32 11.57 -21.39
C ASP A 186 -17.91 10.11 -21.21
N ARG A 187 -17.33 9.53 -22.26
CA ARG A 187 -16.75 8.18 -22.16
C ARG A 187 -15.50 8.20 -21.26
N PRO A 188 -15.32 7.18 -20.39
CA PRO A 188 -14.15 7.10 -19.54
C PRO A 188 -12.86 6.94 -20.35
N ALA A 189 -11.78 7.48 -19.81
CA ALA A 189 -10.44 7.40 -20.38
C ALA A 189 -9.83 6.01 -20.20
N VAL A 190 -10.15 5.07 -21.08
CA VAL A 190 -9.74 3.67 -20.89
C VAL A 190 -8.21 3.52 -20.80
N ALA A 191 -7.47 4.10 -21.76
CA ALA A 191 -6.01 3.94 -21.83
C ALA A 191 -5.25 4.45 -20.58
N PRO A 192 -5.39 5.72 -20.14
CA PRO A 192 -4.64 6.19 -18.97
C PRO A 192 -5.14 5.54 -17.66
N ASN A 193 -6.42 5.15 -17.56
CA ASN A 193 -6.91 4.42 -16.39
C ASN A 193 -6.34 2.99 -16.32
N ILE A 194 -6.16 2.28 -17.45
CA ILE A 194 -5.47 0.98 -17.46
C ILE A 194 -4.00 1.15 -17.04
N ALA A 195 -3.31 2.17 -17.55
CA ALA A 195 -1.94 2.45 -17.14
C ALA A 195 -1.84 2.73 -15.63
N LEU A 196 -2.76 3.53 -15.08
CA LEU A 196 -2.85 3.79 -13.63
C LEU A 196 -3.16 2.53 -12.83
N ALA A 197 -4.03 1.64 -13.34
CA ALA A 197 -4.32 0.36 -12.70
C ALA A 197 -3.06 -0.51 -12.63
N LEU A 198 -2.36 -0.70 -13.74
CA LEU A 198 -1.13 -1.51 -13.80
C LEU A 198 -0.02 -0.93 -12.91
N LEU A 199 0.13 0.39 -12.90
CA LEU A 199 1.11 1.06 -12.04
C LEU A 199 0.75 0.94 -10.55
N SER A 200 -0.54 1.06 -10.21
CA SER A 200 -1.02 0.87 -8.83
C SER A 200 -0.88 -0.58 -8.36
N ALA A 201 -1.06 -1.55 -9.28
CA ALA A 201 -0.81 -2.97 -9.05
C ALA A 201 0.65 -3.23 -8.72
N ALA A 202 1.56 -2.72 -9.56
CA ALA A 202 3.00 -2.85 -9.36
C ALA A 202 3.44 -2.21 -8.03
N LEU A 203 3.02 -0.98 -7.75
CA LEU A 203 3.45 -0.24 -6.56
C LEU A 203 2.92 -0.87 -5.28
N THR A 204 1.61 -1.06 -5.16
CA THR A 204 1.01 -1.40 -3.87
C THR A 204 1.39 -2.81 -3.46
N ALA A 205 1.45 -3.72 -4.43
CA ALA A 205 1.89 -5.07 -4.17
C ALA A 205 3.40 -5.13 -3.85
N ALA A 206 4.23 -4.27 -4.46
CA ALA A 206 5.64 -4.15 -4.08
C ALA A 206 5.88 -3.49 -2.72
N LEU A 207 5.08 -2.48 -2.33
CA LEU A 207 5.16 -1.87 -1.01
C LEU A 207 4.77 -2.87 0.08
N PHE A 208 3.69 -3.63 -0.14
CA PHE A 208 3.28 -4.72 0.73
C PHE A 208 4.41 -5.75 0.95
N LEU A 209 5.00 -6.24 -0.14
CA LEU A 209 6.09 -7.20 -0.09
C LEU A 209 7.36 -6.62 0.55
N LEU A 210 7.72 -5.38 0.23
CA LEU A 210 8.88 -4.73 0.82
C LEU A 210 8.70 -4.57 2.34
N ILE A 211 7.51 -4.21 2.81
CA ILE A 211 7.23 -4.09 4.25
C ILE A 211 7.33 -5.46 4.93
N LEU A 212 6.75 -6.51 4.35
CA LEU A 212 6.92 -7.89 4.87
C LEU A 212 8.39 -8.32 4.88
N LEU A 213 9.14 -8.03 3.82
CA LEU A 213 10.58 -8.32 3.76
C LEU A 213 11.35 -7.58 4.85
N LEU A 214 11.07 -6.29 5.07
CA LEU A 214 11.79 -5.50 6.07
C LEU A 214 11.44 -5.95 7.50
N VAL A 215 10.15 -6.14 7.79
CA VAL A 215 9.69 -6.45 9.15
C VAL A 215 9.84 -7.93 9.49
N ASP A 216 9.17 -8.81 8.73
CA ASP A 216 9.22 -10.26 9.00
C ASP A 216 10.49 -10.90 8.41
N GLY A 217 10.94 -10.45 7.23
CA GLY A 217 12.10 -11.02 6.54
C GLY A 217 13.46 -10.66 7.17
N TRP A 218 13.64 -9.40 7.55
CA TRP A 218 14.90 -8.83 8.07
C TRP A 218 14.81 -8.38 9.54
N GLY A 219 13.68 -8.66 10.22
CA GLY A 219 13.50 -8.37 11.64
C GLY A 219 13.59 -6.88 12.00
N ARG A 220 13.24 -5.96 11.07
CA ARG A 220 13.27 -4.51 11.34
C ARG A 220 11.98 -4.08 12.04
N SER A 221 12.06 -3.05 12.87
CA SER A 221 10.86 -2.49 13.51
C SER A 221 9.94 -1.82 12.49
N PRO A 222 8.62 -1.72 12.76
CA PRO A 222 7.68 -1.03 11.87
C PRO A 222 8.06 0.43 11.57
N ALA A 223 8.63 1.18 12.52
CA ALA A 223 9.09 2.55 12.27
C ALA A 223 10.32 2.58 11.37
N VAL A 224 11.27 1.65 11.52
CA VAL A 224 12.42 1.54 10.60
C VAL A 224 11.95 1.20 9.18
N ALA A 225 11.01 0.27 9.04
CA ALA A 225 10.40 -0.06 7.76
C ALA A 225 9.66 1.15 7.15
N ALA A 226 8.90 1.89 7.95
CA ALA A 226 8.22 3.11 7.52
C ALA A 226 9.19 4.21 7.06
N LEU A 227 10.28 4.43 7.80
CA LEU A 227 11.33 5.37 7.40
C LEU A 227 11.99 4.97 6.09
N ALA A 228 12.30 3.68 5.92
CA ALA A 228 12.86 3.15 4.68
C ALA A 228 11.90 3.39 3.50
N VAL A 229 10.64 2.97 3.64
CA VAL A 229 9.58 3.07 2.62
C VAL A 229 9.22 4.52 2.27
N SER A 230 9.44 5.47 3.19
CA SER A 230 9.22 6.90 2.96
C SER A 230 10.14 7.49 1.88
N THR A 231 11.19 6.77 1.47
CA THR A 231 12.01 7.12 0.30
C THR A 231 11.15 7.29 -0.95
N VAL A 232 10.13 6.45 -1.13
CA VAL A 232 9.23 6.48 -2.31
C VAL A 232 8.47 7.81 -2.43
N PRO A 233 7.64 8.24 -1.45
CA PRO A 233 6.92 9.50 -1.56
C PRO A 233 7.85 10.72 -1.58
N ILE A 234 9.00 10.70 -0.88
CA ILE A 234 9.98 11.79 -0.93
C ILE A 234 10.52 11.95 -2.36
N ALA A 235 10.97 10.86 -2.98
CA ALA A 235 11.48 10.89 -4.36
C ALA A 235 10.38 11.30 -5.37
N ALA A 236 9.13 10.88 -5.16
CA ALA A 236 8.01 11.30 -6.00
C ALA A 236 7.78 12.82 -5.99
N VAL A 237 7.83 13.45 -4.81
CA VAL A 237 7.70 14.90 -4.68
C VAL A 237 8.87 15.64 -5.34
N ILE A 238 10.08 15.10 -5.27
CA ILE A 238 11.29 15.68 -5.90
C ILE A 238 11.24 15.54 -7.43
N ALA A 239 10.54 14.55 -7.98
CA ALA A 239 10.43 14.34 -9.42
C ALA A 239 9.69 15.48 -10.14
N THR A 240 8.62 16.01 -9.54
CA THR A 240 7.75 17.03 -10.16
C THR A 240 8.47 18.32 -10.57
N PRO A 241 9.32 18.97 -9.73
CA PRO A 241 10.10 20.12 -10.16
C PRO A 241 11.15 19.76 -11.22
N LEU A 242 11.72 18.56 -11.19
CA LEU A 242 12.71 18.12 -12.18
C LEU A 242 12.09 17.89 -13.56
N ALA A 243 10.92 17.26 -13.62
CA ALA A 243 10.14 17.07 -14.85
C ALA A 243 9.86 18.40 -15.56
N ARG A 244 9.46 19.42 -14.78
CA ARG A 244 9.20 20.78 -15.29
C ARG A 244 10.44 21.42 -15.93
N ARG A 245 11.65 21.06 -15.49
CA ARG A 245 12.91 21.56 -16.08
C ARG A 245 13.24 20.87 -17.39
N LEU A 246 12.94 19.58 -17.53
CA LEU A 246 13.27 18.77 -18.70
C LEU A 246 12.43 19.09 -19.94
N ARG A 247 11.29 19.79 -19.78
CA ARG A 247 10.36 20.18 -20.87
C ARG A 247 9.98 19.01 -21.80
N ALA A 248 9.96 17.80 -21.26
CA ALA A 248 9.61 16.60 -22.00
C ALA A 248 8.10 16.58 -22.32
N THR A 249 7.70 15.77 -23.30
CA THR A 249 6.28 15.58 -23.58
C THR A 249 5.64 14.76 -22.44
N PRO A 250 4.35 14.99 -22.10
CA PRO A 250 3.68 14.21 -21.05
C PRO A 250 3.74 12.69 -21.27
N GLN A 251 3.77 12.27 -22.53
CA GLN A 251 3.92 10.87 -22.93
C GLN A 251 5.31 10.32 -22.58
N ALA A 252 6.36 11.07 -22.90
CA ALA A 252 7.73 10.68 -22.59
C ALA A 252 7.98 10.65 -21.08
N GLU A 253 7.40 11.59 -20.33
CA GLU A 253 7.46 11.56 -18.86
C GLU A 253 6.74 10.33 -18.29
N ALA A 254 5.53 10.02 -18.75
CA ALA A 254 4.82 8.82 -18.31
C ALA A 254 5.58 7.53 -18.67
N ALA A 255 6.12 7.44 -19.89
CA ALA A 255 6.90 6.27 -20.31
C ALA A 255 8.19 6.10 -19.50
N ALA A 256 8.94 7.19 -19.30
CA ALA A 256 10.14 7.19 -18.47
C ALA A 256 9.80 6.79 -17.03
N GLY A 257 8.68 7.28 -16.48
CA GLY A 257 8.28 6.92 -15.14
C GLY A 257 7.90 5.44 -14.98
N CYS A 258 7.21 4.84 -15.95
CA CYS A 258 6.93 3.40 -15.93
C CYS A 258 8.24 2.58 -15.96
N LEU A 259 9.22 2.99 -16.78
CA LEU A 259 10.53 2.35 -16.84
C LEU A 259 11.32 2.50 -15.53
N LEU A 260 11.27 3.66 -14.88
CA LEU A 260 11.91 3.88 -13.58
C LEU A 260 11.28 3.03 -12.48
N VAL A 261 9.95 2.91 -12.45
CA VAL A 261 9.26 2.00 -11.51
C VAL A 261 9.67 0.56 -11.77
N ALA A 262 9.64 0.10 -13.03
CA ALA A 262 10.07 -1.26 -13.37
C ALA A 262 11.54 -1.54 -13.01
N GLY A 263 12.43 -0.58 -13.27
CA GLY A 263 13.85 -0.68 -12.95
C GLY A 263 14.10 -0.73 -11.44
N GLY A 264 13.42 0.11 -10.66
CA GLY A 264 13.49 0.07 -9.20
C GLY A 264 12.94 -1.23 -8.62
N LEU A 265 11.83 -1.75 -9.14
CA LEU A 265 11.30 -3.05 -8.73
C LEU A 265 12.24 -4.21 -9.07
N THR A 266 12.83 -4.19 -10.27
CA THR A 266 13.85 -5.17 -10.67
C THR A 266 15.08 -5.10 -9.76
N ALA A 267 15.48 -3.90 -9.34
CA ALA A 267 16.61 -3.74 -8.43
C ALA A 267 16.29 -4.24 -7.01
N LEU A 268 15.04 -4.09 -6.52
CA LEU A 268 14.58 -4.73 -5.28
C LEU A 268 14.55 -6.26 -5.38
N ALA A 269 14.30 -6.82 -6.57
CA ALA A 269 14.37 -8.26 -6.80
C ALA A 269 15.80 -8.83 -6.72
N LEU A 270 16.82 -7.99 -6.85
CA LEU A 270 18.23 -8.37 -6.98
C LEU A 270 19.09 -7.82 -5.82
N LEU A 271 18.50 -7.71 -4.62
CA LEU A 271 19.21 -7.22 -3.44
C LEU A 271 20.37 -8.15 -3.07
N PRO A 272 21.61 -7.62 -2.90
CA PRO A 272 22.78 -8.45 -2.64
C PRO A 272 22.86 -8.94 -1.19
N SER A 273 22.22 -8.25 -0.25
CA SER A 273 22.24 -8.58 1.19
C SER A 273 21.12 -7.86 1.95
N ALA A 274 20.83 -8.32 3.18
CA ALA A 274 19.81 -7.77 4.07
C ALA A 274 20.21 -6.44 4.75
N ASN A 275 20.62 -5.47 3.92
CA ASN A 275 21.00 -4.13 4.36
C ASN A 275 20.07 -3.08 3.76
N LEU A 276 19.50 -2.22 4.62
CA LEU A 276 18.58 -1.15 4.25
C LEU A 276 19.14 -0.22 3.18
N ALA A 277 20.46 0.03 3.16
CA ALA A 277 21.10 0.90 2.18
C ALA A 277 20.82 0.46 0.74
N TRP A 278 20.76 -0.86 0.49
CA TRP A 278 20.48 -1.40 -0.84
C TRP A 278 19.05 -1.15 -1.31
N THR A 279 18.13 -0.85 -0.39
CA THR A 279 16.73 -0.59 -0.73
C THR A 279 16.47 0.88 -1.11
N ILE A 280 17.36 1.81 -0.73
CA ILE A 280 17.13 3.26 -0.90
C ILE A 280 17.11 3.65 -2.37
N ALA A 281 18.15 3.30 -3.14
CA ALA A 281 18.22 3.68 -4.56
C ALA A 281 17.08 3.05 -5.41
N PRO A 282 16.75 1.75 -5.26
CA PRO A 282 15.58 1.17 -5.92
C PRO A 282 14.27 1.89 -5.59
N GLN A 283 14.04 2.23 -4.32
CA GLN A 283 12.84 2.96 -3.88
C GLN A 283 12.81 4.40 -4.41
N ALA A 284 13.96 5.07 -4.48
CA ALA A 284 14.07 6.38 -5.09
C ALA A 284 13.68 6.31 -6.57
N LEU A 285 14.15 5.30 -7.33
CA LEU A 285 13.74 5.09 -8.72
C LEU A 285 12.23 4.90 -8.85
N ILE A 286 11.62 4.08 -7.98
CA ILE A 286 10.16 3.89 -7.93
C ILE A 286 9.46 5.22 -7.67
N GLY A 287 9.87 5.96 -6.63
CA GLY A 287 9.30 7.25 -6.27
C GLY A 287 9.41 8.26 -7.40
N PHE A 288 10.61 8.42 -7.99
CA PHE A 288 10.81 9.29 -9.15
C PHE A 288 9.88 8.90 -10.30
N GLY A 289 9.77 7.62 -10.60
CA GLY A 289 8.88 7.13 -11.65
C GLY A 289 7.41 7.44 -11.40
N LEU A 290 6.95 7.33 -10.15
CA LEU A 290 5.58 7.72 -9.76
C LEU A 290 5.33 9.21 -9.94
N GLY A 291 6.27 10.06 -9.52
CA GLY A 291 6.14 11.52 -9.66
C GLY A 291 6.12 12.00 -11.12
N LEU A 292 6.63 11.21 -12.07
CA LEU A 292 6.54 11.47 -13.51
C LEU A 292 5.26 10.94 -14.16
N THR A 293 4.59 9.96 -13.55
CA THR A 293 3.49 9.21 -14.17
C THR A 293 2.13 9.59 -13.61
N VAL A 294 1.95 9.55 -12.29
CA VAL A 294 0.62 9.59 -11.66
C VAL A 294 -0.13 10.87 -12.03
N ASP A 295 0.52 12.04 -11.92
CA ASP A 295 -0.10 13.32 -12.27
C ASP A 295 -0.45 13.41 -13.76
N ARG A 296 0.44 12.90 -14.63
CA ARG A 296 0.23 12.94 -16.09
C ARG A 296 -0.90 12.03 -16.54
N LEU A 297 -0.96 10.83 -16.00
CA LEU A 297 -2.01 9.87 -16.31
C LEU A 297 -3.36 10.29 -15.70
N THR A 298 -3.34 10.88 -14.50
CA THR A 298 -4.56 11.41 -13.86
C THR A 298 -5.10 12.59 -14.65
N ASP A 299 -4.25 13.53 -15.04
CA ASP A 299 -4.65 14.63 -15.92
C ASP A 299 -5.18 14.11 -17.25
N ALA A 300 -4.50 13.16 -17.90
CA ALA A 300 -4.98 12.48 -19.09
C ALA A 300 -6.35 11.80 -18.93
N ALA A 301 -6.65 11.29 -17.74
CA ALA A 301 -7.91 10.64 -17.41
C ALA A 301 -9.06 11.62 -17.13
N LEU A 302 -8.75 12.84 -16.68
CA LEU A 302 -9.76 13.81 -16.23
C LEU A 302 -9.92 15.03 -17.16
N ARG A 303 -8.88 15.39 -17.92
CA ARG A 303 -8.83 16.60 -18.75
C ARG A 303 -9.99 16.62 -19.75
N ASP A 304 -10.65 17.77 -19.80
CA ASP A 304 -11.78 18.08 -20.69
C ASP A 304 -12.98 17.12 -20.56
N ARG A 305 -13.08 16.37 -19.45
CA ARG A 305 -14.19 15.44 -19.22
C ARG A 305 -15.14 15.91 -18.13
N VAL A 306 -16.43 15.77 -18.40
CA VAL A 306 -17.52 16.14 -17.49
C VAL A 306 -18.53 14.99 -17.35
N PRO A 307 -19.11 14.78 -16.15
CA PRO A 307 -18.81 15.42 -14.87
C PRO A 307 -17.49 14.93 -14.22
N ARG A 308 -16.71 15.85 -13.64
CA ARG A 308 -15.38 15.54 -13.07
C ARG A 308 -15.41 14.52 -11.93
N ALA A 309 -16.42 14.55 -11.07
CA ALA A 309 -16.52 13.60 -9.96
C ALA A 309 -16.74 12.15 -10.44
N LEU A 310 -17.50 11.96 -11.53
CA LEU A 310 -17.68 10.64 -12.13
C LEU A 310 -16.37 10.11 -12.74
N HIS A 311 -15.65 10.96 -13.47
CA HIS A 311 -14.36 10.58 -14.04
C HIS A 311 -13.28 10.38 -12.97
N GLY A 312 -13.29 11.20 -11.92
CA GLY A 312 -12.52 10.98 -10.70
C GLY A 312 -12.81 9.61 -10.09
N GLY A 313 -14.09 9.25 -9.95
CA GLY A 313 -14.53 7.93 -9.52
C GLY A 313 -13.98 6.80 -10.39
N TRP A 314 -14.03 6.92 -11.72
CA TRP A 314 -13.44 5.93 -12.63
C TRP A 314 -11.92 5.79 -12.45
N THR A 315 -11.20 6.90 -12.29
CA THR A 315 -9.77 6.89 -12.07
C THR A 315 -9.38 6.28 -10.72
N ILE A 316 -10.12 6.61 -9.65
CA ILE A 316 -9.96 5.99 -8.33
C ILE A 316 -10.23 4.50 -8.44
N SER A 317 -11.35 4.10 -9.04
CA SER A 317 -11.72 2.70 -9.25
C SER A 317 -10.62 1.93 -9.97
N ALA A 318 -10.11 2.44 -11.09
CA ALA A 318 -9.05 1.80 -11.84
C ALA A 318 -7.78 1.58 -11.01
N ARG A 319 -7.35 2.57 -10.21
CA ARG A 319 -6.20 2.43 -9.31
C ARG A 319 -6.41 1.32 -8.29
N HIS A 320 -7.57 1.27 -7.64
CA HIS A 320 -7.88 0.25 -6.63
C HIS A 320 -8.11 -1.14 -7.22
N VAL A 321 -8.68 -1.26 -8.43
CA VAL A 321 -8.67 -2.54 -9.19
C VAL A 321 -7.24 -3.00 -9.40
N GLY A 322 -6.35 -2.07 -9.78
CA GLY A 322 -4.91 -2.32 -9.87
C GLY A 322 -4.33 -2.92 -8.59
N VAL A 323 -4.56 -2.25 -7.45
CA VAL A 323 -4.12 -2.73 -6.13
C VAL A 323 -4.59 -4.16 -5.85
N VAL A 324 -5.88 -4.42 -6.08
CA VAL A 324 -6.49 -5.75 -5.87
C VAL A 324 -5.82 -6.80 -6.75
N LEU A 325 -5.67 -6.54 -8.05
CA LEU A 325 -5.04 -7.48 -8.98
C LEU A 325 -3.58 -7.73 -8.62
N GLY A 326 -2.83 -6.68 -8.27
CA GLY A 326 -1.44 -6.82 -7.84
C GLY A 326 -1.31 -7.71 -6.62
N LEU A 327 -2.09 -7.46 -5.56
CA LEU A 327 -2.05 -8.28 -4.35
C LEU A 327 -2.56 -9.71 -4.59
N ALA A 328 -3.63 -9.88 -5.38
CA ALA A 328 -4.20 -11.20 -5.69
C ALA A 328 -3.28 -12.07 -6.55
N ILE A 329 -2.41 -11.47 -7.37
CA ILE A 329 -1.40 -12.18 -8.17
C ILE A 329 -0.15 -12.48 -7.34
N LEU A 330 0.40 -11.47 -6.64
CA LEU A 330 1.68 -11.62 -5.95
C LEU A 330 1.60 -12.46 -4.68
N THR A 331 0.49 -12.38 -3.94
CA THR A 331 0.40 -13.09 -2.64
C THR A 331 0.49 -14.61 -2.78
N PRO A 332 -0.22 -15.27 -3.73
CA PRO A 332 -0.06 -16.71 -3.95
C PRO A 332 1.34 -17.10 -4.42
N VAL A 333 1.96 -16.30 -5.29
CA VAL A 333 3.33 -16.54 -5.77
C VAL A 333 4.30 -16.51 -4.60
N PHE A 334 4.28 -15.42 -3.81
CA PHE A 334 5.10 -15.30 -2.61
C PHE A 334 4.87 -16.44 -1.61
N THR A 335 3.61 -16.84 -1.40
CA THR A 335 3.28 -17.93 -0.47
C THR A 335 3.79 -19.28 -0.97
N ALA A 336 3.81 -19.50 -2.29
CA ALA A 336 4.41 -20.68 -2.90
C ALA A 336 5.94 -20.66 -2.74
N ASP A 337 6.60 -19.54 -3.02
CA ASP A 337 8.05 -19.38 -2.88
C ASP A 337 8.51 -19.63 -1.43
N LEU A 338 7.77 -19.12 -0.44
CA LEU A 338 8.03 -19.40 0.98
C LEU A 338 7.91 -20.89 1.32
N ARG A 339 6.94 -21.59 0.73
CA ARG A 339 6.72 -23.02 0.98
C ARG A 339 7.84 -23.85 0.37
N ASP A 340 8.28 -23.49 -0.83
CA ASP A 340 9.38 -24.18 -1.52
C ASP A 340 10.72 -23.94 -0.83
N ALA A 341 10.92 -22.77 -0.21
CA ALA A 341 12.10 -22.46 0.60
C ALA A 341 12.15 -23.20 1.95
N GLN A 342 11.04 -23.76 2.42
CA GLN A 342 10.93 -24.31 3.79
C GLN A 342 11.79 -25.56 4.01
N VAL A 343 11.77 -26.51 3.08
CA VAL A 343 12.52 -27.78 3.23
C VAL A 343 14.04 -27.55 3.17
N PRO A 344 14.58 -26.83 2.16
CA PRO A 344 16.01 -26.52 2.15
C PRO A 344 16.47 -25.75 3.39
N ALA A 345 15.64 -24.85 3.91
CA ALA A 345 15.94 -24.14 5.16
C ALA A 345 15.99 -25.09 6.36
N GLN A 346 15.06 -26.03 6.47
CA GLN A 346 15.06 -27.06 7.53
C GLN A 346 16.30 -27.95 7.47
N GLU A 347 16.69 -28.38 6.28
CA GLU A 347 17.91 -29.18 6.06
C GLU A 347 19.16 -28.38 6.45
N ALA A 348 19.27 -27.12 6.01
CA ALA A 348 20.38 -26.25 6.35
C ALA A 348 20.47 -25.95 7.86
N ILE A 349 19.34 -25.66 8.51
CA ILE A 349 19.27 -25.47 9.97
C ILE A 349 19.72 -26.74 10.68
N THR A 350 19.24 -27.91 10.24
CA THR A 350 19.59 -29.21 10.85
C THR A 350 21.09 -29.46 10.73
N ALA A 351 21.68 -29.27 9.55
CA ALA A 351 23.11 -29.41 9.35
C ALA A 351 23.93 -28.47 10.27
N LEU A 352 23.55 -27.19 10.34
CA LEU A 352 24.24 -26.20 11.16
C LEU A 352 24.16 -26.52 12.67
N VAL A 353 23.02 -27.02 13.15
CA VAL A 353 22.87 -27.44 14.55
C VAL A 353 23.69 -28.69 14.84
N LEU A 354 23.74 -29.65 13.90
CA LEU A 354 24.53 -30.87 14.05
C LEU A 354 26.03 -30.57 14.12
N ASP A 355 26.53 -29.63 13.32
CA ASP A 355 27.95 -29.24 13.26
C ASP A 355 28.39 -28.31 14.40
N ALA A 356 27.44 -27.70 15.13
CA ALA A 356 27.77 -26.75 16.18
C ALA A 356 28.61 -27.37 17.31
N PRO A 357 29.59 -26.68 17.90
CA PRO A 357 30.37 -27.19 19.01
C PRO A 357 29.62 -27.00 20.34
N LEU A 358 28.48 -27.70 20.46
CA LEU A 358 27.60 -27.74 21.65
C LEU A 358 27.54 -29.16 22.20
N GLN A 359 27.23 -29.32 23.49
CA GLN A 359 26.95 -30.62 24.07
C GLN A 359 25.70 -31.26 23.44
N THR A 360 25.67 -32.59 23.40
CA THR A 360 24.60 -33.35 22.73
C THR A 360 23.22 -33.05 23.31
N GLN A 361 23.10 -32.88 24.63
CA GLN A 361 21.83 -32.53 25.28
C GLN A 361 21.31 -31.15 24.85
N ASP A 362 22.20 -30.17 24.72
CA ASP A 362 21.87 -28.80 24.30
C ASP A 362 21.53 -28.75 22.82
N LYS A 363 22.21 -29.55 21.98
CA LYS A 363 21.83 -29.74 20.57
C LYS A 363 20.42 -30.29 20.41
N ILE A 364 20.06 -31.33 21.18
CA ILE A 364 18.73 -31.94 21.10
C ILE A 364 17.65 -30.94 21.57
N SER A 365 17.93 -30.21 22.65
CA SER A 365 17.02 -29.20 23.18
C SER A 365 16.81 -28.04 22.19
N LEU A 366 17.91 -27.55 21.59
CA LEU A 366 17.86 -26.53 20.54
C LEU A 366 17.11 -27.03 19.30
N ALA A 367 17.39 -28.24 18.83
CA ALA A 367 16.72 -28.82 17.67
C ALA A 367 15.21 -28.95 17.88
N ARG A 368 14.77 -29.37 19.07
CA ARG A 368 13.35 -29.44 19.43
C ARG A 368 12.71 -28.05 19.45
N ALA A 369 13.35 -27.09 20.12
CA ALA A 369 12.85 -25.72 20.19
C ALA A 369 12.75 -25.07 18.80
N LEU A 370 13.74 -25.26 17.93
CA LEU A 370 13.71 -24.80 16.54
C LEU A 370 12.61 -25.51 15.73
N GLY A 371 12.43 -26.82 15.92
CA GLY A 371 11.36 -27.59 15.27
C GLY A 371 9.96 -27.10 15.64
N ASP A 372 9.74 -26.79 16.92
CA ASP A 372 8.48 -26.24 17.43
C ASP A 372 8.21 -24.84 16.85
N GLN A 373 9.24 -23.98 16.75
CA GLN A 373 9.13 -22.67 16.11
C GLN A 373 8.80 -22.78 14.62
N LEU A 374 9.51 -23.63 13.88
CA LEU A 374 9.27 -23.84 12.44
C LEU A 374 7.89 -24.44 12.15
N THR A 375 7.35 -25.25 13.07
CA THR A 375 6.03 -25.85 12.92
C THR A 375 4.91 -24.86 13.26
N SER A 376 5.09 -24.06 14.32
CA SER A 376 4.11 -23.05 14.75
C SER A 376 4.05 -21.83 13.82
N GLN A 377 5.14 -21.51 13.11
CA GLN A 377 5.24 -20.35 12.21
C GLN A 377 5.11 -20.72 10.72
N ARG A 378 4.38 -21.81 10.39
CA ARG A 378 4.17 -22.22 8.99
C ARG A 378 3.55 -21.11 8.15
N GLY A 379 4.16 -20.84 7.00
CA GLY A 379 3.74 -19.77 6.09
C GLY A 379 4.18 -18.36 6.53
N ARG A 380 5.18 -18.26 7.41
CA ARG A 380 5.85 -17.02 7.82
C ARG A 380 7.36 -17.17 7.73
N VAL A 381 8.08 -16.06 7.77
CA VAL A 381 9.54 -16.09 7.95
C VAL A 381 9.83 -16.47 9.41
N PRO A 382 10.63 -17.53 9.67
CA PRO A 382 10.79 -18.05 11.02
C PRO A 382 11.73 -17.19 11.88
N ASN A 383 11.33 -16.92 13.13
CA ASN A 383 12.18 -16.29 14.14
C ASN A 383 12.80 -17.35 15.06
N VAL A 384 14.13 -17.49 14.99
CA VAL A 384 14.88 -18.49 15.76
C VAL A 384 15.37 -18.00 17.13
N HIS A 385 15.36 -16.68 17.38
CA HIS A 385 15.86 -16.11 18.64
C HIS A 385 15.22 -16.74 19.90
N PRO A 386 13.89 -16.99 19.97
CA PRO A 386 13.27 -17.63 21.13
C PRO A 386 13.82 -19.02 21.43
N ALA A 387 14.29 -19.75 20.41
CA ALA A 387 14.88 -21.08 20.60
C ALA A 387 16.24 -21.01 21.29
N PHE A 388 17.00 -19.93 21.10
CA PHE A 388 18.29 -19.71 21.76
C PHE A 388 18.14 -19.09 23.15
N ALA A 389 17.20 -18.13 23.31
CA ALA A 389 16.97 -17.43 24.56
C ALA A 389 16.57 -18.36 25.72
N ASN A 390 15.84 -19.45 25.40
CA ASN A 390 15.34 -20.40 26.38
C ASN A 390 16.35 -21.51 26.75
N LEU A 391 17.55 -21.53 26.14
CA LEU A 391 18.55 -22.57 26.43
C LEU A 391 19.41 -22.22 27.65
N THR A 392 19.47 -23.16 28.58
CA THR A 392 20.37 -23.14 29.74
C THR A 392 21.77 -23.61 29.36
N LEU A 393 22.51 -22.75 28.65
CA LEU A 393 23.87 -23.03 28.19
C LEU A 393 24.93 -22.72 29.26
N THR A 394 26.02 -23.49 29.26
CA THR A 394 27.20 -23.16 30.06
C THR A 394 27.89 -21.88 29.53
N PRO A 395 28.65 -21.15 30.38
CA PRO A 395 29.39 -19.96 29.93
C PRO A 395 30.38 -20.23 28.78
N GLN A 396 30.89 -21.46 28.66
CA GLN A 396 31.81 -21.87 27.61
C GLN A 396 31.13 -22.09 26.25
N GLU A 397 29.87 -22.52 26.24
CA GLU A 397 29.09 -22.78 25.01
C GLU A 397 28.42 -21.54 24.44
N ARG A 398 28.19 -20.52 25.28
CA ARG A 398 27.48 -19.30 24.90
C ARG A 398 28.08 -18.58 23.67
N PRO A 399 29.41 -18.47 23.49
CA PRO A 399 29.99 -17.93 22.26
C PRO A 399 29.65 -18.75 21.01
N ALA A 400 29.68 -20.08 21.10
CA ALA A 400 29.36 -20.99 20.01
C ALA A 400 27.87 -20.89 19.63
N ALA A 401 26.98 -20.87 20.62
CA ALA A 401 25.55 -20.68 20.39
C ALA A 401 25.24 -19.32 19.75
N ASN A 402 25.87 -18.23 20.21
CA ASN A 402 25.72 -16.90 19.62
C ASN A 402 26.24 -16.84 18.16
N GLN A 403 27.26 -17.64 17.82
CA GLN A 403 27.77 -17.74 16.45
C GLN A 403 26.83 -18.55 15.57
N LEU A 404 26.29 -19.66 16.09
CA LEU A 404 25.29 -20.48 15.41
C LEU A 404 24.02 -19.67 15.14
N GLU A 405 23.50 -18.97 16.14
CA GLU A 405 22.32 -18.11 16.01
C GLU A 405 22.51 -17.06 14.91
N ARG A 406 23.66 -16.37 14.90
CA ARG A 406 24.01 -15.43 13.83
C ARG A 406 24.08 -16.09 12.46
N HIS A 407 24.64 -17.29 12.35
CA HIS A 407 24.67 -18.04 11.09
C HIS A 407 23.28 -18.40 10.60
N LEU A 408 22.40 -18.89 11.49
CA LEU A 408 21.02 -19.22 11.18
C LEU A 408 20.24 -17.98 10.74
N ASN A 409 20.33 -16.87 11.48
CA ASN A 409 19.70 -15.61 11.10
C ASN A 409 20.17 -15.13 9.72
N ASN A 410 21.48 -15.15 9.44
CA ASN A 410 22.01 -14.76 8.14
C ASN A 410 21.54 -15.69 6.99
N GLN A 411 21.29 -16.97 7.26
CA GLN A 411 20.72 -17.89 6.27
C GLN A 411 19.23 -17.61 6.04
N ILE A 412 18.47 -17.38 7.12
CA ILE A 412 17.04 -17.05 7.05
C ILE A 412 16.84 -15.72 6.31
N GLU A 413 17.61 -14.69 6.61
CA GLU A 413 17.53 -13.39 5.92
C GLU A 413 17.84 -13.51 4.42
N ARG A 414 18.82 -14.34 4.05
CA ARG A 414 19.15 -14.60 2.64
C ARG A 414 18.06 -15.38 1.92
N ALA A 415 17.55 -16.44 2.54
CA ALA A 415 16.45 -17.23 2.01
C ALA A 415 15.18 -16.38 1.85
N ALA A 416 14.86 -15.55 2.84
CA ALA A 416 13.78 -14.58 2.77
C ALA A 416 14.00 -13.63 1.58
N THR A 417 15.15 -12.94 1.51
CA THR A 417 15.46 -12.02 0.40
C THR A 417 15.28 -12.68 -0.98
N TRP A 418 15.67 -13.95 -1.11
CA TRP A 418 15.51 -14.70 -2.34
C TRP A 418 14.04 -15.05 -2.66
N ALA A 419 13.25 -15.44 -1.65
CA ALA A 419 11.82 -15.75 -1.81
C ALA A 419 10.97 -14.55 -2.27
N PHE A 420 11.41 -13.30 -2.06
CA PHE A 420 10.71 -12.12 -2.55
C PHE A 420 11.03 -11.76 -4.02
N ARG A 421 12.06 -12.37 -4.61
CA ARG A 421 12.60 -12.01 -5.92
C ARG A 421 11.55 -12.09 -7.03
N ASP A 422 10.88 -13.23 -7.17
CA ASP A 422 9.96 -13.48 -8.27
C ASP A 422 8.74 -12.56 -8.18
N SER A 423 8.27 -12.30 -6.96
CA SER A 423 7.19 -11.36 -6.72
C SER A 423 7.56 -9.90 -7.12
N PHE A 424 8.79 -9.45 -6.83
CA PHE A 424 9.26 -8.14 -7.31
C PHE A 424 9.44 -8.10 -8.85
N LEU A 425 9.87 -9.19 -9.48
CA LEU A 425 9.98 -9.28 -10.94
C LEU A 425 8.60 -9.23 -11.62
N ILE A 426 7.59 -9.89 -11.07
CA ILE A 426 6.21 -9.80 -11.57
C ILE A 426 5.68 -8.37 -11.42
N ALA A 427 5.94 -7.71 -10.28
CA ALA A 427 5.58 -6.31 -10.10
C ALA A 427 6.27 -5.40 -11.14
N ALA A 428 7.56 -5.65 -11.45
CA ALA A 428 8.28 -4.95 -12.50
C ALA A 428 7.66 -5.17 -13.89
N ALA A 429 7.23 -6.41 -14.19
CA ALA A 429 6.52 -6.72 -15.43
C ALA A 429 5.18 -5.98 -15.53
N LEU A 430 4.41 -5.87 -14.45
CA LEU A 430 3.18 -5.06 -14.41
C LEU A 430 3.46 -3.58 -14.70
N ALA A 431 4.54 -3.02 -14.15
CA ALA A 431 4.97 -1.64 -14.43
C ALA A 431 5.38 -1.45 -15.90
N LEU A 432 6.05 -2.43 -16.51
CA LEU A 432 6.37 -2.41 -17.95
C LEU A 432 5.11 -2.51 -18.82
N LEU A 433 4.16 -3.37 -18.44
CA LEU A 433 2.88 -3.50 -19.14
C LEU A 433 2.08 -2.19 -19.12
N ALA A 434 2.28 -1.32 -18.13
CA ALA A 434 1.68 0.01 -18.08
C ALA A 434 2.13 0.93 -19.23
N LEU A 435 3.17 0.58 -19.99
CA LEU A 435 3.57 1.27 -21.23
C LEU A 435 2.62 0.99 -22.40
N VAL A 436 1.98 -0.19 -22.44
CA VAL A 436 1.15 -0.62 -23.58
C VAL A 436 -0.01 0.35 -23.84
N PRO A 437 -0.78 0.79 -22.83
CA PRO A 437 -1.85 1.77 -23.03
C PRO A 437 -1.34 3.16 -23.47
N LEU A 438 -0.05 3.47 -23.31
CA LEU A 438 0.56 4.74 -23.71
C LEU A 438 0.95 4.76 -25.20
N LEU A 439 1.07 3.60 -25.85
CA LEU A 439 1.38 3.50 -27.29
C LEU A 439 0.30 4.14 -28.19
N PRO A 440 -1.01 3.84 -28.06
CA PRO A 440 -2.04 4.43 -28.91
C PRO A 440 -2.21 5.95 -28.70
N TRP A 441 -1.81 6.46 -27.54
CA TRP A 441 -1.82 7.89 -27.24
C TRP A 441 -0.89 8.69 -28.19
N SER A 442 0.18 8.07 -28.70
CA SER A 442 1.12 8.69 -29.67
C SER A 442 0.54 8.87 -31.08
N ALA A 443 -0.36 7.97 -31.50
CA ALA A 443 -0.97 8.00 -32.83
C ALA A 443 -2.06 9.09 -32.93
N MET A 444 -2.76 9.36 -31.83
CA MET A 444 -3.81 10.39 -31.78
C MET A 444 -3.24 11.80 -31.74
N SER A 445 -2.12 12.05 -31.04
CA SER A 445 -1.51 13.40 -31.01
C SER A 445 -0.88 13.80 -32.35
N LYS A 446 -0.43 12.84 -33.16
CA LYS A 446 0.07 13.11 -34.53
C LYS A 446 -1.07 13.49 -35.50
N ARG A 447 -2.26 12.91 -35.37
CA ARG A 447 -3.42 13.26 -36.22
C ARG A 447 -4.00 14.65 -35.94
N GLY A 448 -3.89 15.14 -34.70
CA GLY A 448 -4.32 16.50 -34.33
C GLY A 448 -3.44 17.61 -34.92
N ARG A 449 -2.14 17.37 -35.09
CA ARG A 449 -1.20 18.35 -35.70
C ARG A 449 -1.23 18.38 -37.24
N ALA A 450 -1.83 17.38 -37.88
CA ALA A 450 -1.99 17.35 -39.34
C ALA A 450 -3.31 18.00 -39.80
N ARG A 451 -4.13 18.51 -38.86
CA ARG A 451 -5.43 19.16 -39.13
C ARG A 451 -5.51 20.62 -38.65
N ALA A 452 -4.42 21.15 -38.10
CA ALA A 452 -4.20 22.56 -37.79
C ALA A 452 -3.06 23.05 -38.67
#